data_AF-A0A3A4RDH7-F1
#
_entry.id   AF-A0A3A4RDH7-F1
#
_cell.length_a   1.000
_cell.length_b   1.000
_cell.length_c   1.000
_cell.angle_alpha   90.00
_cell.angle_beta   90.00
_cell.angle_gamma   90.00
#
_symmetry.space_group_name_H-M   'P 1'
#
loop_
_entity.id
_entity.type
_entity.pdbx_description
1 polymer ?
#
loop_
_entity_poly.entity_id
_entity_poly.type
_entity_poly.pdbx_seq_one_letter_code
_entity_poly.pdbx_strand_id
1 'polypeptide(L)'
;MAAVGENMVGWLKFLGVVNIIMGVFVALSIIGIIVAWLPIWLGVLLFQAGNQITEARISRNYYHLVTMMQKFKMYFMIQGILLLISLIFAVIGFISFGAALFSAFSGGDFNSY
;
A
#
# COMPACT_ATOMS: atom_id res chain seq x y z
N MET A 1 -12.04 -0.50 -27.09
CA MET A 1 -11.31 0.45 -26.18
C MET A 1 -12.18 0.95 -25.01
N ALA A 2 -13.51 1.09 -25.15
CA ALA A 2 -14.40 1.50 -24.04
C ALA A 2 -14.42 0.50 -22.85
N ALA A 3 -14.41 -0.81 -23.13
CA ALA A 3 -14.43 -1.87 -22.11
C ALA A 3 -13.17 -1.90 -21.22
N VAL A 4 -11.99 -1.56 -21.76
CA VAL A 4 -10.74 -1.55 -21.00
C VAL A 4 -10.76 -0.44 -19.94
N GLY A 5 -11.27 0.74 -20.30
CA GLY A 5 -11.39 1.86 -19.35
C GLY A 5 -12.39 1.59 -18.22
N GLU A 6 -13.47 0.84 -18.47
CA GLU A 6 -14.44 0.46 -17.43
C GLU A 6 -13.84 -0.50 -16.41
N ASN A 7 -13.12 -1.51 -16.88
CA ASN A 7 -12.44 -2.46 -16.01
C ASN A 7 -11.41 -1.75 -15.11
N MET A 8 -10.63 -0.82 -15.66
CA MET A 8 -9.65 -0.05 -14.87
C MET A 8 -10.31 0.82 -13.80
N VAL A 9 -11.44 1.47 -14.10
CA VAL A 9 -12.17 2.28 -13.10
C VAL A 9 -12.68 1.42 -11.95
N GLY A 10 -13.23 0.23 -12.26
CA GLY A 10 -13.68 -0.72 -11.25
C GLY A 10 -12.56 -1.12 -10.29
N TRP A 11 -11.40 -1.54 -10.82
CA TRP A 11 -10.24 -1.91 -10.02
C TRP A 11 -9.70 -0.76 -9.17
N LEU A 12 -9.69 0.47 -9.69
CA LEU A 12 -9.18 1.63 -8.95
C LEU A 12 -10.06 2.02 -7.77
N LYS A 13 -11.37 2.01 -7.98
CA LYS A 13 -12.33 2.27 -6.90
C LYS A 13 -12.27 1.16 -5.85
N PHE A 14 -12.16 -0.10 -6.29
CA PHE A 14 -12.00 -1.24 -5.38
C PHE A 14 -10.73 -1.12 -4.53
N LEU A 15 -9.57 -0.94 -5.15
CA LEU A 15 -8.30 -0.78 -4.44
C LEU A 15 -8.28 0.46 -3.52
N GLY A 16 -8.93 1.55 -3.94
CA GLY A 16 -9.09 2.74 -3.11
C GLY A 16 -9.87 2.44 -1.82
N VAL A 17 -11.02 1.77 -1.93
CA VAL A 17 -11.86 1.39 -0.78
C VAL A 17 -11.13 0.41 0.14
N VAL A 18 -10.45 -0.59 -0.42
CA VAL A 18 -9.66 -1.56 0.37
C VAL A 18 -8.56 -0.86 1.15
N ASN A 19 -7.80 0.05 0.54
CA ASN A 19 -6.74 0.80 1.22
C ASN A 19 -7.28 1.69 2.35
N ILE A 20 -8.45 2.32 2.15
CA ILE A 20 -9.10 3.12 3.21
C ILE A 20 -9.48 2.22 4.39
N ILE A 21 -10.14 1.09 4.12
CA ILE A 21 -10.58 0.15 5.16
C ILE A 21 -9.38 -0.41 5.94
N MET A 22 -8.34 -0.83 5.22
CA MET A 22 -7.09 -1.30 5.84
C MET A 22 -6.43 -0.20 6.68
N GLY A 23 -6.41 1.04 6.18
CA GLY A 23 -5.94 2.20 6.94
C GLY A 23 -6.72 2.43 8.23
N VAL A 24 -8.05 2.25 8.21
CA VAL A 24 -8.90 2.34 9.41
C VAL A 24 -8.54 1.25 10.42
N PHE A 25 -8.34 0.00 9.99
CA PHE A 25 -7.90 -1.07 10.89
C PHE A 25 -6.53 -0.78 11.51
N VAL A 26 -5.59 -0.22 10.74
CA VAL A 26 -4.29 0.22 11.26
C VAL A 26 -4.47 1.37 12.27
N ALA A 27 -5.36 2.32 11.99
CA ALA A 27 -5.66 3.46 12.86
C ALA A 27 -6.23 3.04 14.23
N LEU A 28 -6.86 1.86 14.34
CA LEU A 28 -7.35 1.33 15.61
C LEU A 28 -6.21 0.88 16.56
N SER A 29 -4.97 0.77 16.06
CA SER A 29 -3.80 0.54 16.90
C SER A 29 -3.22 1.87 17.43
N ILE A 30 -2.80 1.90 18.70
CA ILE A 30 -2.24 3.10 19.35
C ILE A 30 -1.06 3.68 18.55
N ILE A 31 -0.22 2.80 17.99
CA ILE A 31 0.92 3.17 17.15
C ILE A 31 0.44 3.58 15.74
N GLY A 32 -0.60 2.93 15.24
CA GLY A 32 -1.10 3.14 13.89
C GLY A 32 -1.82 4.47 13.67
N ILE A 33 -2.29 5.17 14.70
CA ILE A 33 -2.85 6.54 14.54
C ILE A 33 -1.86 7.48 13.85
N ILE A 34 -0.55 7.35 14.13
CA ILE A 34 0.50 8.23 13.57
C ILE A 34 0.83 7.85 12.11
N VAL A 35 0.56 6.61 11.70
CA VAL A 35 0.98 6.08 10.38
C VAL A 35 -0.21 5.88 9.43
N ALA A 36 -1.42 5.71 9.96
CA ALA A 36 -2.62 5.36 9.20
C ALA A 36 -3.10 6.44 8.22
N TRP A 37 -2.67 7.69 8.40
CA TRP A 37 -3.00 8.77 7.47
C TRP A 37 -2.44 8.51 6.06
N LEU A 38 -1.29 7.83 5.94
CA LEU A 38 -0.67 7.49 4.65
C LEU A 38 -1.53 6.52 3.82
N PRO A 39 -1.92 5.33 4.34
CA PRO A 39 -2.81 4.41 3.63
C PRO A 39 -4.17 5.03 3.28
N ILE A 40 -4.77 5.80 4.20
CA ILE A 40 -6.06 6.44 3.99
C ILE A 40 -5.97 7.46 2.84
N TRP A 41 -4.93 8.30 2.84
CA TRP A 41 -4.72 9.28 1.79
C TRP A 41 -4.49 8.63 0.42
N LEU A 42 -3.69 7.56 0.36
CA LEU A 42 -3.47 6.78 -0.87
C LEU A 42 -4.76 6.17 -1.41
N GLY A 43 -5.62 5.65 -0.54
CA GLY A 43 -6.92 5.10 -0.92
C GLY A 43 -7.88 6.16 -1.48
N VAL A 44 -7.94 7.34 -0.85
CA VAL A 44 -8.70 8.48 -1.37
C VAL A 44 -8.16 8.93 -2.74
N LEU A 45 -6.83 8.89 -2.93
CA LEU A 45 -6.21 9.27 -4.19
C LEU A 45 -6.60 8.35 -5.36
N LEU A 46 -6.58 7.03 -5.12
CA LEU A 46 -7.00 6.03 -6.10
C LEU A 46 -8.49 6.16 -6.43
N PHE A 47 -9.32 6.42 -5.42
CA PHE A 47 -10.76 6.65 -5.62
C PHE A 47 -11.00 7.89 -6.49
N GLN A 48 -10.31 9.00 -6.21
CA GLN A 48 -10.38 10.21 -7.04
C GLN A 48 -9.88 9.97 -8.47
N ALA A 49 -8.82 9.17 -8.64
CA ALA A 49 -8.31 8.81 -9.96
C ALA A 49 -9.35 8.03 -10.79
N GLY A 50 -10.09 7.11 -10.17
CA GLY A 50 -11.20 6.40 -10.81
C GLY A 50 -12.36 7.31 -11.24
N ASN A 51 -12.70 8.32 -10.43
CA ASN A 51 -13.71 9.32 -10.80
C ASN A 51 -13.26 10.18 -11.99
N GLN A 52 -11.99 10.59 -12.04
CA GLN A 52 -11.47 11.40 -13.15
C GLN A 52 -11.48 10.66 -14.50
N ILE A 53 -11.28 9.33 -14.53
CA ILE A 53 -11.46 8.55 -15.77
C ILE A 53 -12.92 8.58 -16.24
N THR A 54 -13.86 8.51 -15.29
CA THR A 54 -15.30 8.54 -15.59
C THR A 54 -15.67 9.89 -16.20
N GLU A 55 -15.15 10.99 -15.65
CA GLU A 55 -15.33 12.34 -16.20
C GLU A 55 -14.64 12.53 -17.56
N ALA A 56 -13.41 12.02 -17.73
CA ALA A 56 -12.68 12.08 -19.00
C ALA A 56 -13.43 11.41 -20.16
N ARG A 57 -14.17 10.32 -19.85
CA ARG A 57 -15.00 9.60 -20.82
C ARG A 57 -16.21 10.41 -21.27
N ILE A 58 -16.81 11.17 -20.35
CA ILE A 58 -17.99 12.02 -20.63
C ILE A 58 -17.56 13.30 -21.36
N SER A 59 -16.46 13.93 -20.93
CA SER A 59 -15.99 15.20 -21.48
C SER A 59 -15.14 15.08 -22.76
N ARG A 60 -14.66 13.87 -23.10
CA ARG A 60 -13.67 13.60 -24.18
C ARG A 60 -12.42 14.48 -24.12
N ASN A 61 -12.12 15.06 -22.96
CA ASN A 61 -10.99 15.97 -22.79
C ASN A 61 -9.79 15.22 -22.19
N TYR A 62 -8.67 15.24 -22.92
CA TYR A 62 -7.40 14.60 -22.54
C TYR A 62 -6.82 15.14 -21.22
N TYR A 63 -7.23 16.33 -20.78
CA TYR A 63 -6.78 16.92 -19.51
C TYR A 63 -7.04 16.00 -18.30
N HIS A 64 -8.23 15.41 -18.20
CA HIS A 64 -8.60 14.54 -17.09
C HIS A 64 -7.78 13.23 -17.04
N LEU A 65 -7.29 12.75 -18.18
CA LEU A 65 -6.41 11.59 -18.24
C LEU A 65 -5.01 11.91 -17.69
N VAL A 66 -4.51 13.12 -17.95
CA VAL A 66 -3.21 13.58 -17.41
C VAL A 66 -3.27 13.73 -15.90
N THR A 67 -4.32 14.36 -15.36
CA THR A 67 -4.51 14.51 -13.91
C THR A 67 -4.62 13.15 -13.22
N MET A 68 -5.26 12.19 -13.89
CA MET A 68 -5.37 10.83 -13.39
C MET A 68 -4.01 10.11 -13.34
N MET A 69 -3.21 10.23 -14.39
CA MET A 69 -1.85 9.69 -14.43
C MET A 69 -0.93 10.32 -13.38
N GLN A 70 -1.12 11.61 -13.05
CA GLN A 70 -0.39 12.26 -11.96
C GLN A 70 -0.73 11.63 -10.60
N LYS A 71 -2.01 11.33 -10.34
CA LYS A 71 -2.41 10.62 -9.12
C LYS A 71 -1.80 9.23 -9.07
N PHE A 72 -1.80 8.50 -10.18
CA PHE A 72 -1.12 7.21 -10.25
C PHE A 72 0.37 7.27 -9.96
N LYS A 73 1.08 8.21 -10.58
CA LYS A 73 2.51 8.44 -10.33
C LYS A 73 2.77 8.64 -8.83
N MET A 74 1.96 9.45 -8.18
CA MET A 74 2.09 9.72 -6.75
C MET A 74 1.86 8.45 -5.92
N TYR A 75 0.81 7.68 -6.23
CA TYR A 75 0.55 6.39 -5.55
C TYR A 75 1.75 5.43 -5.66
N PHE A 76 2.26 5.20 -6.87
CA PHE A 76 3.40 4.29 -7.08
C PHE A 76 4.70 4.81 -6.46
N MET A 77 4.93 6.12 -6.47
CA MET A 77 6.11 6.72 -5.83
C MET A 77 6.11 6.44 -4.33
N ILE A 78 4.97 6.65 -3.66
CA ILE A 78 4.85 6.41 -2.22
C ILE A 78 4.95 4.92 -1.92
N GLN A 79 4.28 4.07 -2.71
CA GLN A 79 4.39 2.61 -2.55
C GLN A 79 5.82 2.12 -2.74
N GLY A 80 6.57 2.67 -3.70
CA GLY A 80 7.98 2.36 -3.90
C GLY A 80 8.83 2.70 -2.67
N ILE A 81 8.61 3.87 -2.07
CA ILE A 81 9.32 4.28 -0.85
C ILE A 81 8.96 3.38 0.33
N LEU A 82 7.67 3.11 0.55
CA LEU A 82 7.20 2.23 1.61
C LEU A 82 7.74 0.81 1.46
N LEU A 83 7.80 0.30 0.22
CA LEU A 83 8.37 -0.99 -0.08
C LEU A 83 9.86 -1.05 0.31
N LEU A 84 10.65 -0.04 -0.05
CA LEU A 84 12.07 0.02 0.35
C LEU A 84 12.24 0.02 1.87
N ILE A 85 11.45 0.82 2.59
CA ILE A 85 11.46 0.83 4.05
C ILE A 85 11.12 -0.55 4.62
N SER A 86 10.05 -1.18 4.11
CA SER A 86 9.63 -2.52 4.55
C SER A 86 10.71 -3.58 4.29
N LEU A 87 11.47 -3.45 3.20
CA LEU A 87 12.53 -4.38 2.83
C LEU A 87 13.71 -4.28 3.81
N ILE A 88 14.06 -3.07 4.24
CA ILE A 88 15.08 -2.85 5.29
C ILE A 88 14.65 -3.53 6.60
N PHE A 89 13.42 -3.30 7.04
CA PHE A 89 12.89 -3.95 8.25
C PHE A 89 12.80 -5.48 8.10
N ALA A 90 12.45 -5.98 6.92
CA ALA A 90 12.39 -7.41 6.64
C ALA A 90 13.77 -8.06 6.76
N VAL A 91 14.83 -7.43 6.23
CA VAL A 91 16.20 -7.94 6.36
C VAL A 91 16.65 -7.97 7.81
N ILE A 92 16.41 -6.87 8.56
CA ILE A 92 16.76 -6.80 9.98
C ILE A 92 15.99 -7.87 10.77
N GLY A 93 14.68 -7.98 10.53
CA GLY A 93 13.80 -8.95 11.16
C GLY A 93 14.20 -10.39 10.83
N PHE A 94 14.61 -10.66 9.59
CA PHE A 94 15.05 -11.99 9.18
C PHE A 94 16.35 -12.40 9.88
N ILE A 95 17.32 -11.49 10.01
CA ILE A 95 18.58 -11.75 10.72
C ILE A 95 18.31 -11.97 12.22
N SER A 96 17.53 -11.09 12.85
CA SER A 96 17.24 -11.18 14.28
C SER A 96 16.43 -12.42 14.64
N PHE A 97 15.40 -12.73 13.83
CA PHE A 97 14.60 -13.93 13.99
C PHE A 97 15.43 -15.19 13.74
N GLY A 98 16.27 -15.22 12.70
CA GLY A 98 17.15 -16.35 12.40
C GLY A 98 18.14 -16.62 13.54
N ALA A 99 18.74 -15.58 14.11
CA ALA A 99 19.63 -15.70 15.26
C ALA A 99 18.91 -16.18 16.53
N ALA A 100 17.71 -15.64 16.81
CA ALA A 100 16.89 -16.05 17.95
C ALA A 100 16.39 -17.50 17.82
N LEU A 101 16.06 -17.91 16.60
CA LEU A 101 15.65 -19.28 16.31
C LEU A 101 16.84 -20.24 16.47
N PHE A 102 18.01 -19.87 15.93
CA PHE A 102 19.23 -20.65 16.07
C PHE A 102 19.67 -20.79 17.53
N SER A 103 19.58 -19.74 18.34
CA SER A 103 19.90 -19.82 19.77
C SER A 103 18.91 -20.69 20.54
N ALA A 104 17.61 -20.62 20.21
CA ALA A 104 16.59 -21.48 20.80
C ALA A 104 16.82 -22.97 20.51
N PHE A 105 17.32 -23.31 19.31
CA PHE A 105 17.63 -24.68 18.93
C PHE A 105 19.03 -25.16 19.35
N SER A 106 19.99 -24.25 19.55
CA SER A 106 21.36 -24.59 19.98
C SER A 106 21.57 -24.54 21.50
N GLY A 107 20.67 -23.90 22.26
CA GLY A 107 20.71 -23.83 23.73
C GLY A 107 20.25 -25.09 24.46
N GLY A 108 20.07 -26.22 23.76
CA GLY A 108 19.56 -27.48 24.33
C GLY A 108 20.57 -28.37 25.08
N ASP A 109 21.89 -28.14 25.00
CA ASP A 109 22.89 -29.15 25.40
C ASP A 109 24.12 -28.63 26.18
N PHE A 110 23.96 -27.76 27.18
CA PHE A 110 25.11 -27.31 28.01
C PHE A 110 24.87 -27.18 29.52
N ASN A 111 23.99 -27.98 30.13
CA ASN A 111 23.88 -27.98 31.61
C ASN A 111 23.55 -29.35 32.23
N SER A 112 24.24 -30.40 31.77
CA SER A 112 24.11 -31.74 32.33
C SER A 112 25.47 -32.43 32.47
N TYR A 113 26.45 -31.79 33.10
CA TYR A 113 27.58 -32.44 33.79
C TYR A 113 28.08 -31.54 34.92
#